data_AF-A0A7W0BU22-F1
#
_entry.id   AF-A0A7W0BU22-F1
#
_cell.length_a   1.000
_cell.length_b   1.000
_cell.length_c   1.000
_cell.angle_alpha   90.00
_cell.angle_beta   90.00
_cell.angle_gamma   90.00
#
_symmetry.space_group_name_H-M   'P 1'
#
loop_
_entity.id
_entity.type
_entity.pdbx_description
1 polymer ?
#
loop_
_entity_poly.entity_id
_entity_poly.type
_entity_poly.pdbx_seq_one_letter_code
_entity_poly.pdbx_strand_id
1 'polypeptide(L)'
;MIDSVKGNLFSTAIQPSSKSVKPAEAGKAFSRFLKEAIDKVNTEQVKSDIMTEKLVKGENIDLHQVMIASQKASISLQLALEVRNKVVEAYQEVMRMQV
;
A
#
# COMPACT_ATOMS: atom_id res chain seq x y z
N MET A 1 0.00 7.71 -63.15
CA MET A 1 1.40 7.47 -62.72
C MET A 1 1.54 8.16 -61.37
N ILE A 2 1.18 7.42 -60.32
CA ILE A 2 1.16 7.85 -58.92
C ILE A 2 2.22 7.00 -58.23
N ASP A 3 3.32 7.62 -57.79
CA ASP A 3 4.38 6.87 -57.13
C ASP A 3 5.00 7.68 -55.99
N SER A 4 5.28 6.95 -54.92
CA SER A 4 6.15 7.32 -53.80
C SER A 4 5.67 8.37 -52.79
N VAL A 5 4.74 7.96 -51.91
CA VAL A 5 4.73 8.40 -50.51
C VAL A 5 5.03 7.20 -49.61
N LYS A 6 6.30 7.08 -49.26
CA LYS A 6 6.81 6.29 -48.14
C LYS A 6 6.14 6.77 -46.85
N GLY A 7 5.69 5.85 -45.99
CA GLY A 7 5.25 6.23 -44.65
C GLY A 7 4.52 5.14 -43.88
N ASN A 8 5.22 4.04 -43.59
CA ASN A 8 4.79 3.02 -42.62
C ASN A 8 4.74 3.59 -41.18
N LEU A 9 3.68 4.34 -40.83
CA LEU A 9 3.59 5.06 -39.54
C LEU A 9 2.38 4.64 -38.67
N PHE A 10 1.64 3.60 -39.03
CA PHE A 10 0.54 3.07 -38.19
C PHE A 10 0.74 1.58 -37.85
N SER A 11 1.91 1.26 -37.30
CA SER A 11 2.13 0.03 -36.53
C SER A 11 2.91 0.36 -35.27
N THR A 12 2.21 0.95 -34.30
CA THR A 12 2.58 0.84 -32.89
C THR A 12 1.36 0.25 -32.20
N ALA A 13 1.24 -1.07 -32.33
CA ALA A 13 0.47 -1.86 -31.37
C ALA A 13 0.93 -1.46 -29.97
N ILE A 14 -0.02 -1.17 -29.09
CA ILE A 14 0.22 -0.98 -27.66
C ILE A 14 0.75 -2.31 -27.14
N GLN A 15 2.07 -2.43 -27.11
CA GLN A 15 2.78 -3.54 -26.51
C GLN A 15 2.91 -3.23 -25.02
N PRO A 16 2.26 -3.98 -24.11
CA PRO A 16 2.54 -3.84 -22.69
C PRO A 16 3.94 -4.40 -22.45
N SER A 17 4.95 -3.53 -22.40
CA SER A 17 6.28 -3.91 -21.96
C SER A 17 6.22 -4.28 -20.47
N SER A 18 5.96 -5.54 -20.16
CA SER A 18 6.25 -6.10 -18.84
C SER A 18 7.78 -6.10 -18.68
N LYS A 19 8.33 -5.02 -18.14
CA LYS A 19 9.69 -5.05 -17.59
C LYS A 19 9.64 -6.04 -16.42
N SER A 20 10.09 -7.26 -16.67
CA SER A 20 10.35 -8.27 -15.66
C SER A 20 11.46 -7.76 -14.75
N VAL A 21 11.06 -7.17 -13.63
CA VAL A 21 11.97 -6.76 -12.55
C VAL A 21 12.68 -8.01 -12.07
N LYS A 22 14.02 -8.02 -12.13
CA LYS A 22 14.81 -9.15 -11.65
C LYS A 22 14.58 -9.33 -10.15
N PRO A 23 14.45 -10.57 -9.63
CA PRO A 23 14.20 -10.82 -8.21
C PRO A 23 15.20 -10.13 -7.26
N ALA A 24 16.45 -9.99 -7.69
CA ALA A 24 17.51 -9.31 -6.93
C ALA A 24 17.33 -7.77 -6.84
N GLU A 25 16.74 -7.14 -7.84
CA GLU A 25 16.39 -5.71 -7.81
C GLU A 25 15.17 -5.47 -6.91
N ALA A 26 14.19 -6.38 -6.96
CA ALA A 26 13.03 -6.36 -6.07
C ALA A 26 13.43 -6.49 -4.60
N GLY A 27 14.41 -7.35 -4.27
CA GLY A 27 14.93 -7.49 -2.91
C GLY A 27 15.60 -6.23 -2.36
N LYS A 28 16.35 -5.49 -3.20
CA LYS A 28 16.97 -4.21 -2.80
C LYS A 28 15.93 -3.09 -2.62
N ALA A 29 14.92 -3.05 -3.49
CA ALA A 29 13.81 -2.10 -3.37
C ALA A 29 13.00 -2.36 -2.08
N PHE A 30 12.73 -3.62 -1.77
CA PHE A 30 12.06 -4.02 -0.54
C PHE A 30 12.87 -3.67 0.71
N SER A 31 14.19 -3.94 0.73
CA SER A 31 15.05 -3.59 1.87
C SER A 31 15.09 -2.08 2.13
N ARG A 32 15.11 -1.25 1.08
CA ARG A 32 15.02 0.21 1.21
C ARG A 32 13.66 0.66 1.74
N PHE A 33 12.58 0.12 1.17
CA PHE A 33 11.23 0.39 1.64
C PHE A 33 11.04 0.01 3.12
N LEU A 34 11.59 -1.15 3.54
CA LEU A 34 11.55 -1.60 4.91
C LEU A 34 12.31 -0.66 5.85
N LYS A 35 13.49 -0.18 5.43
CA LYS A 35 14.26 0.78 6.22
C LYS A 35 13.51 2.10 6.37
N GLU A 36 12.95 2.63 5.29
CA GLU A 36 12.14 3.86 5.32
C GLU A 36 10.88 3.70 6.18
N ALA A 37 10.25 2.53 6.15
CA ALA A 37 9.11 2.23 7.00
C ALA A 37 9.48 2.22 8.48
N ILE A 38 10.62 1.61 8.85
CA ILE A 38 11.12 1.60 10.23
C ILE A 38 11.47 3.03 10.70
N ASP A 39 12.15 3.82 9.87
CA ASP A 39 12.50 5.21 10.19
C ASP A 39 11.22 6.08 10.36
N LYS A 40 10.19 5.82 9.55
CA LYS A 40 8.89 6.50 9.66
C LYS A 40 8.14 6.13 10.94
N VAL A 41 8.14 4.85 11.34
CA VAL A 41 7.52 4.41 12.60
C VAL A 41 8.18 5.08 13.80
N ASN A 42 9.52 5.14 13.82
CA ASN A 42 10.25 5.83 14.87
C ASN A 42 9.87 7.31 14.97
N THR A 43 9.70 7.97 13.82
CA THR A 43 9.29 9.38 13.76
C THR A 43 7.86 9.59 14.29
N GLU A 44 6.93 8.71 13.91
CA GLU A 44 5.55 8.75 14.42
C GLU A 44 5.47 8.44 15.92
N GLN A 45 6.37 7.59 16.43
CA GLN A 45 6.44 7.27 17.86
C GLN A 45 6.89 8.48 18.70
N VAL A 46 7.94 9.19 18.28
CA VAL A 46 8.37 10.44 18.94
C VAL A 46 7.25 11.49 18.91
N LYS A 47 6.53 11.57 17.79
CA LYS A 47 5.38 12.48 17.65
C LYS A 47 4.22 12.09 18.57
N SER A 48 3.98 10.80 18.76
CA SER A 48 3.00 10.25 19.70
C SER A 48 3.36 10.57 21.15
N ASP A 49 4.63 10.53 21.51
CA ASP A 49 5.09 10.90 22.85
C ASP A 49 4.83 12.38 23.15
N ILE A 50 5.13 13.27 22.18
CA ILE A 50 4.82 14.70 22.26
C ILE A 50 3.30 14.95 22.35
N MET A 51 2.49 14.18 21.61
CA MET A 51 1.03 14.30 21.67
C MET A 51 0.47 13.76 22.99
N THR A 52 1.05 12.70 23.56
CA THR A 52 0.70 12.18 24.89
C THR A 52 1.02 13.20 25.97
N GLU A 53 2.16 13.87 25.87
CA GLU A 53 2.52 14.98 26.78
C GLU A 53 1.53 16.15 26.69
N LYS A 54 1.00 16.42 25.48
CA LYS A 54 -0.07 17.42 25.28
C LYS A 54 -1.43 16.93 25.78
N LEU A 55 -1.74 15.63 25.65
CA LEU A 55 -3.01 15.04 26.10
C LEU A 55 -3.13 15.02 27.63
N VAL A 56 -2.02 14.76 28.34
CA VAL A 56 -1.96 14.85 29.81
C VAL A 56 -2.29 16.28 30.32
N LYS A 57 -2.20 17.30 29.44
CA LYS A 57 -2.62 18.68 29.73
C LYS A 57 -4.15 18.90 29.63
N GLY A 58 -4.93 17.89 29.27
CA GLY A 58 -6.37 17.82 29.54
C GLY A 58 -7.27 18.58 28.57
N GLU A 59 -7.24 18.24 27.27
CA GLU A 59 -8.15 18.83 26.28
C GLU A 59 -9.43 17.98 26.05
N ASN A 60 -10.55 18.71 26.00
CA ASN A 60 -11.96 18.30 25.93
C ASN A 60 -12.27 17.14 24.95
N ILE A 61 -12.81 16.03 25.49
CA ILE A 61 -13.37 14.94 24.69
C ILE A 61 -14.87 14.84 24.95
N ASP A 62 -15.65 14.97 23.87
CA ASP A 62 -17.11 14.92 23.87
C ASP A 62 -17.58 13.45 23.78
N LEU A 63 -18.51 13.01 24.64
CA LEU A 63 -18.96 11.61 24.76
C LEU A 63 -19.44 11.01 23.43
N HIS A 64 -20.06 11.84 22.58
CA HIS A 64 -20.52 11.46 21.25
C HIS A 64 -19.38 11.03 20.32
N GLN A 65 -18.21 11.66 20.42
CA GLN A 65 -17.04 11.28 19.62
C GLN A 65 -16.50 9.91 20.03
N VAL A 66 -16.55 9.57 21.32
CA VAL A 66 -16.11 8.25 21.82
C VAL A 66 -16.99 7.13 21.27
N MET A 67 -18.32 7.32 21.23
CA MET A 67 -19.24 6.35 20.63
C MET A 67 -18.99 6.18 19.12
N ILE A 68 -18.84 7.28 18.38
CA ILE A 68 -18.54 7.23 16.95
C ILE A 68 -17.19 6.53 16.69
N ALA A 69 -16.17 6.85 17.48
CA ALA A 69 -14.86 6.21 17.38
C ALA A 69 -14.94 4.70 17.64
N SER A 70 -15.70 4.28 18.65
CA SER A 70 -15.93 2.87 18.99
C SER A 70 -16.64 2.10 17.87
N GLN A 71 -17.70 2.68 17.30
CA GLN A 71 -18.40 2.10 16.14
C GLN A 71 -17.47 1.98 14.93
N LYS A 72 -16.71 3.04 14.64
CA LYS A 72 -15.76 3.08 13.51
C LYS A 72 -14.64 2.05 13.69
N ALA A 73 -14.11 1.90 14.91
CA ALA A 73 -13.10 0.90 15.22
C ALA A 73 -13.62 -0.53 15.00
N SER A 74 -14.85 -0.80 15.45
CA SER A 74 -15.49 -2.13 15.28
C SER A 74 -15.66 -2.49 13.79
N ILE A 75 -16.16 -1.56 12.97
CA ILE A 75 -16.33 -1.78 11.52
C ILE A 75 -14.96 -1.93 10.83
N SER A 76 -13.98 -1.12 11.22
CA SER A 76 -12.62 -1.18 10.65
C SER A 76 -11.92 -2.50 10.98
N LEU A 77 -12.14 -3.05 12.18
CA LEU A 77 -11.62 -4.35 12.58
C LEU A 77 -12.24 -5.47 11.73
N GLN A 78 -13.56 -5.44 11.53
CA GLN A 78 -14.25 -6.41 10.67
C GLN A 78 -13.69 -6.36 9.24
N LEU A 79 -13.53 -5.16 8.67
CA LEU A 79 -12.93 -4.99 7.36
C LEU A 79 -11.49 -5.53 7.31
N ALA A 80 -10.67 -5.28 8.34
CA ALA A 80 -9.31 -5.79 8.40
C ALA A 80 -9.24 -7.32 8.42
N LEU A 81 -10.19 -7.98 9.09
CA LEU A 81 -10.29 -9.45 9.08
C LEU A 81 -10.62 -9.98 7.69
N GLU A 82 -11.57 -9.37 6.99
CA GLU A 82 -11.92 -9.74 5.61
C GLU A 82 -10.73 -9.56 4.66
N VAL A 83 -10.02 -8.43 4.75
CA VAL A 83 -8.81 -8.18 3.96
C VAL A 83 -7.72 -9.19 4.28
N ARG A 84 -7.48 -9.50 5.57
CA ARG A 84 -6.52 -10.54 5.98
C ARG A 84 -6.87 -11.87 5.34
N ASN A 85 -8.12 -12.29 5.41
CA ASN A 85 -8.57 -13.57 4.86
C ASN A 85 -8.34 -13.61 3.35
N LYS A 86 -8.70 -12.54 2.62
CA LYS A 86 -8.47 -12.44 1.16
C LYS A 86 -6.99 -12.45 0.77
N VAL A 87 -6.12 -11.83 1.56
CA VAL A 87 -4.67 -11.85 1.31
C VAL A 87 -4.09 -13.25 1.54
N VAL A 88 -4.55 -13.97 2.56
CA VAL A 88 -4.15 -15.37 2.79
C VAL A 88 -4.60 -16.27 1.64
N GLU A 89 -5.85 -16.13 1.19
CA GLU A 89 -6.37 -16.84 0.01
C GLU A 89 -5.53 -16.54 -1.24
N ALA A 90 -5.24 -15.27 -1.51
CA ALA A 90 -4.43 -14.86 -2.66
C ALA A 90 -2.99 -15.43 -2.59
N TYR A 91 -2.40 -15.50 -1.40
CA TYR A 91 -1.09 -16.14 -1.22
C TYR A 91 -1.13 -17.65 -1.50
N GLN A 92 -2.16 -18.34 -0.98
CA GLN A 92 -2.35 -19.76 -1.24
C GLN A 92 -2.56 -20.04 -2.73
N GLU A 93 -3.31 -19.19 -3.42
CA GLU A 93 -3.56 -19.33 -4.86
C GLU A 93 -2.28 -19.14 -5.69
N VAL A 94 -1.47 -18.12 -5.39
CA VAL A 94 -0.18 -17.90 -6.07
C VAL A 94 0.76 -19.09 -5.86
N MET A 95 0.77 -19.71 -4.68
CA MET A 95 1.57 -20.92 -4.44
C MET A 95 1.07 -22.13 -5.24
N ARG A 96 -0.25 -22.27 -5.43
CA ARG A 96 -0.83 -23.33 -6.27
C ARG A 96 -0.55 -23.13 -7.77
N MET A 97 -0.35 -21.89 -8.22
CA MET A 97 0.02 -21.60 -9.61
C MET A 97 1.50 -21.87 -9.93
N GLN A 98 2.38 -21.98 -8.93
CA GLN A 98 3.82 -22.10 -9.11
C GLN A 98 4.35 -23.55 -9.06
N VAL A 99 3.48 -24.56 -8.90
CA VAL A 99 3.85 -25.99 -8.95
C VAL A 99 3.48 -26.62 -10.27
#